data_AF-A0A8T3TXQ7-F1
#
_entry.id   AF-A0A8T3TXQ7-F1
#
_cell.length_a   1.000
_cell.length_b   1.000
_cell.length_c   1.000
_cell.angle_alpha   90.00
_cell.angle_beta   90.00
_cell.angle_gamma   90.00
#
_symmetry.space_group_name_H-M   'P 1'
#
loop_
_entity.id
_entity.type
_entity.pdbx_description
1 polymer ?
#
loop_
_entity_poly.entity_id
_entity_poly.type
_entity_poly.pdbx_seq_one_letter_code
_entity_poly.pdbx_strand_id
1 'polypeptide(L)'
;MNWRMIGCGMLAVAVFVAVGVAAIWRADAPAECPDQLPYEPATYHLLGSPASTPALPGVSEPLERTGTVSFGLARWDVWVESGREPVASGEPLPDRIVLDCGDDTFQAYERGTE
;
A
#
# COMPACT_ATOMS: atom_id res chain seq x y z
N MET A 1 9.87 17.66 47.01
CA MET A 1 9.62 18.53 45.82
C MET A 1 10.65 18.18 44.75
N ASN A 2 10.42 17.73 43.52
CA ASN A 2 9.28 17.69 42.61
C ASN A 2 9.31 16.39 41.75
N TRP A 3 9.70 15.25 42.32
CA TRP A 3 9.83 13.98 41.58
C TRP A 3 8.53 13.53 40.90
N ARG A 4 7.38 13.82 41.53
CA ARG A 4 6.05 13.50 40.99
C ARG A 4 5.69 14.29 39.73
N MET A 5 6.11 15.55 39.62
CA MET A 5 5.86 16.36 38.42
C MET A 5 6.74 15.93 37.24
N ILE A 6 7.99 15.53 37.50
CA ILE A 6 8.88 14.99 36.47
C ILE A 6 8.32 13.67 35.94
N GLY A 7 7.84 12.80 36.82
CA GLY A 7 7.21 11.53 36.45
C GLY A 7 5.94 11.70 35.61
N CYS A 8 5.02 12.60 36.00
CA CYS A 8 3.80 12.85 35.22
C CYS A 8 4.09 13.52 33.86
N GLY A 9 5.04 14.45 33.80
CA GLY A 9 5.43 15.09 32.54
C GLY A 9 6.03 14.10 31.55
N MET A 10 6.92 13.23 32.00
CA MET A 10 7.54 12.20 31.15
C MET A 10 6.52 11.17 30.66
N LEU A 11 5.56 10.79 31.52
CA LEU A 11 4.48 9.88 31.14
C LEU A 11 3.56 10.50 30.08
N ALA A 12 3.21 11.77 30.20
CA ALA A 12 2.40 12.47 29.20
C ALA A 12 3.10 12.54 27.83
N VAL A 13 4.41 12.82 27.82
CA VAL A 13 5.22 12.81 26.58
C VAL A 13 5.26 11.40 25.98
N ALA A 14 5.49 10.37 26.79
CA ALA A 14 5.53 8.99 26.31
C ALA A 14 4.18 8.56 25.68
N VAL A 15 3.06 8.91 26.33
CA VAL A 15 1.72 8.64 25.79
C VAL A 15 1.50 9.40 24.49
N PHE A 16 1.87 10.68 24.43
CA PHE A 16 1.72 11.48 23.21
C PHE A 16 2.52 10.90 22.04
N VAL A 17 3.77 10.48 22.29
CA VAL A 17 4.61 9.82 21.28
C VAL A 17 3.99 8.49 20.85
N ALA A 18 3.54 7.66 21.79
CA ALA A 18 2.91 6.38 21.47
C ALA A 18 1.65 6.55 20.61
N VAL A 19 0.79 7.52 20.94
CA VAL A 19 -0.40 7.86 20.16
C VAL A 19 -0.03 8.42 18.79
N GLY A 20 0.97 9.30 18.71
CA GLY A 20 1.47 9.84 17.45
C GLY A 20 2.02 8.76 16.52
N VAL A 21 2.82 7.83 17.06
CA VAL A 21 3.32 6.67 16.31
C VAL A 21 2.16 5.79 15.85
N ALA A 22 1.23 5.43 16.74
CA ALA A 22 0.07 4.63 16.36
C ALA A 22 -0.80 5.30 15.28
N ALA A 23 -0.96 6.62 15.34
CA ALA A 23 -1.68 7.40 14.33
C ALA A 23 -0.96 7.38 12.98
N ILE A 24 0.37 7.53 12.96
CA ILE A 24 1.17 7.45 11.72
C ILE A 24 1.06 6.06 11.11
N TRP A 25 1.24 5.00 11.91
CA TRP A 25 1.13 3.62 11.42
C TRP A 25 -0.24 3.31 10.85
N ARG A 26 -1.30 3.86 11.44
CA ARG A 26 -2.67 3.68 10.96
C ARG A 26 -2.99 4.55 9.74
N ALA A 27 -2.29 5.67 9.55
CA ALA A 27 -2.42 6.52 8.37
C ALA A 27 -1.64 5.97 7.16
N ASP A 28 -0.55 5.23 7.40
CA ASP A 28 0.25 4.57 6.35
C ASP A 28 -0.41 3.26 5.87
N ALA A 29 -1.27 2.66 6.69
CA ALA A 29 -2.01 1.45 6.33
C ALA A 29 -3.08 1.76 5.27
N PRO A 30 -3.09 1.05 4.13
CA PRO A 30 -4.18 1.16 3.19
C PRO A 30 -5.46 0.65 3.85
N ALA A 31 -6.50 1.46 3.87
CA ALA A 31 -7.81 1.07 4.44
C ALA A 31 -8.73 0.46 3.38
N GLU A 32 -8.47 0.77 2.10
CA GLU A 32 -9.21 0.31 0.94
C GLU A 32 -8.36 0.52 -0.33
N CYS A 33 -8.55 -0.35 -1.32
CA CYS A 33 -7.97 -0.17 -2.63
C CYS A 33 -8.74 0.90 -3.42
N PRO A 34 -8.05 1.87 -4.06
CA PRO A 34 -8.72 2.96 -4.75
C PRO A 34 -9.43 2.47 -6.02
N ASP A 35 -10.61 3.00 -6.35
CA ASP A 35 -11.32 2.63 -7.58
C ASP A 35 -10.52 2.93 -8.87
N GLN A 36 -9.63 3.90 -8.80
CA GLN A 36 -8.68 4.24 -9.86
C GLN A 36 -7.35 4.58 -9.24
N LEU A 37 -6.27 4.02 -9.79
CA LEU A 37 -4.91 4.29 -9.34
C LEU A 37 -4.21 5.16 -10.38
N PRO A 38 -4.17 6.50 -10.19
CA PRO A 38 -3.41 7.37 -11.07
C PRO A 38 -1.90 7.15 -10.82
N TYR A 39 -1.20 6.60 -11.81
CA TYR A 39 0.24 6.34 -11.73
C TYR A 39 0.89 6.62 -13.09
N GLU A 40 1.54 7.78 -13.20
CA GLU A 40 2.16 8.20 -14.46
C GLU A 40 3.01 7.10 -15.10
N PRO A 41 2.94 6.92 -16.43
CA PRO A 41 2.25 7.77 -17.42
C PRO A 41 0.77 7.43 -17.69
N ALA A 42 0.10 6.60 -16.88
CA ALA A 42 -1.28 6.18 -17.18
C ALA A 42 -2.16 6.12 -15.92
N THR A 43 -3.46 5.93 -16.10
CA THR A 43 -4.37 5.59 -14.99
C THR A 43 -4.67 4.10 -15.00
N TYR A 44 -4.54 3.44 -13.85
CA TYR A 44 -4.87 2.04 -13.68
C TYR A 44 -6.33 1.88 -13.24
N HIS A 45 -7.05 0.97 -13.87
CA HIS A 45 -8.45 0.68 -13.63
C HIS A 45 -8.63 -0.70 -13.01
N LEU A 46 -9.68 -0.87 -12.19
CA LEU A 46 -10.03 -2.14 -11.57
C LEU A 46 -10.20 -3.25 -12.62
N LEU A 47 -9.52 -4.37 -12.38
CA LEU A 47 -9.60 -5.56 -13.20
C LEU A 47 -10.23 -6.70 -12.39
N GLY A 48 -11.55 -6.85 -12.49
CA GLY A 48 -12.29 -7.87 -11.73
C GLY A 48 -12.59 -7.46 -10.29
N SER A 49 -12.95 -8.44 -9.46
CA SER A 49 -13.35 -8.24 -8.06
C SER A 49 -12.19 -8.50 -7.09
N PRO A 50 -12.22 -7.93 -5.86
CA PRO A 50 -11.24 -8.22 -4.84
C PRO A 50 -11.15 -9.72 -4.55
N ALA A 51 -9.94 -10.22 -4.35
CA ALA A 51 -9.66 -11.61 -4.01
C ALA A 51 -8.98 -11.71 -2.65
N SER A 52 -9.11 -12.85 -1.97
CA SER A 52 -8.41 -13.14 -0.71
C SER A 52 -6.93 -13.51 -0.90
N THR A 53 -6.47 -13.59 -2.14
CA THR A 53 -5.09 -13.93 -2.51
C THR A 53 -4.68 -13.12 -3.74
N PRO A 54 -3.39 -12.76 -3.90
CA PRO A 54 -2.93 -12.00 -5.05
C PRO A 54 -3.09 -12.83 -6.33
N ALA A 55 -3.98 -12.40 -7.23
CA ALA A 55 -4.27 -13.10 -8.47
C ALA A 55 -4.61 -12.11 -9.59
N LEU A 56 -4.15 -12.41 -10.80
CA LEU A 56 -4.52 -11.69 -12.01
C LEU A 56 -5.47 -12.54 -12.86
N PRO A 57 -6.55 -11.96 -13.41
CA PRO A 57 -7.42 -12.68 -14.32
C PRO A 57 -6.67 -13.28 -15.51
N GLY A 58 -6.80 -14.58 -15.71
CA GLY A 58 -6.15 -15.32 -16.80
C GLY A 58 -4.69 -15.71 -16.55
N VAL A 59 -4.14 -15.42 -15.38
CA VAL A 59 -2.79 -15.85 -14.96
C VAL A 59 -2.93 -16.90 -13.87
N SER A 60 -2.31 -18.08 -14.08
CA SER A 60 -2.28 -19.16 -13.09
C SER A 60 -0.98 -19.22 -12.29
N GLU A 61 0.06 -18.54 -12.77
CA GLU A 61 1.33 -18.46 -12.06
C GLU A 61 1.23 -17.61 -10.79
N PRO A 62 2.03 -17.93 -9.76
CA PRO A 62 2.08 -17.11 -8.55
C PRO A 62 2.62 -15.72 -8.88
N LEU A 63 2.01 -14.71 -8.27
CA LEU A 63 2.50 -13.33 -8.36
C LEU A 63 3.62 -13.11 -7.34
N GLU A 64 4.59 -12.27 -7.70
CA GLU A 64 5.70 -11.88 -6.84
C GLU A 64 5.50 -10.46 -6.32
N ARG A 65 5.78 -10.26 -5.03
CA ARG A 65 5.79 -8.94 -4.42
C ARG A 65 7.04 -8.19 -4.89
N THR A 66 6.81 -7.17 -5.70
CA THR A 66 7.85 -6.45 -6.41
C THR A 66 8.28 -5.18 -5.68
N GLY A 67 7.39 -4.61 -4.85
CA GLY A 67 7.64 -3.35 -4.19
C GLY A 67 6.37 -2.72 -3.64
N THR A 68 6.39 -1.40 -3.52
CA THR A 68 5.32 -0.65 -2.86
C THR A 68 5.06 0.66 -3.59
N VAL A 69 3.81 0.96 -3.90
CA VAL A 69 3.39 2.25 -4.48
C VAL A 69 2.84 3.15 -3.40
N SER A 70 3.07 4.44 -3.53
CA SER A 70 2.58 5.44 -2.58
C SER A 70 1.64 6.39 -3.31
N PHE A 71 0.44 6.59 -2.76
CA PHE A 71 -0.49 7.59 -3.26
C PHE A 71 -0.95 8.48 -2.10
N GLY A 72 -0.65 9.78 -2.20
CA GLY A 72 -0.78 10.70 -1.08
C GLY A 72 0.13 10.27 0.08
N LEU A 73 -0.48 9.93 1.22
CA LEU A 73 0.21 9.41 2.41
C LEU A 73 0.09 7.90 2.57
N ALA A 74 -0.75 7.25 1.78
CA ALA A 74 -1.02 5.82 1.88
C ALA A 74 -0.07 5.04 0.96
N ARG A 75 0.22 3.81 1.36
CA ARG A 75 1.21 2.95 0.73
C ARG A 75 0.62 1.55 0.52
N TRP A 76 0.71 1.01 -0.69
CA TRP A 76 0.18 -0.31 -1.05
C TRP A 76 1.29 -1.20 -1.59
N ASP A 77 1.34 -2.45 -1.14
CA ASP A 77 2.24 -3.44 -1.71
C ASP A 77 1.77 -3.89 -3.08
N VAL A 78 2.71 -3.95 -4.02
CA VAL A 78 2.46 -4.31 -5.42
C VAL A 78 2.95 -5.71 -5.70
N TRP A 79 2.05 -6.49 -6.28
CA TRP A 79 2.28 -7.85 -6.74
C TRP A 79 2.15 -7.88 -8.27
N VAL A 80 3.09 -8.52 -8.94
CA VAL A 80 3.16 -8.60 -10.40
C VAL A 80 3.48 -10.03 -10.84
N GLU A 81 3.29 -10.31 -12.14
CA GLU A 81 3.71 -11.59 -12.72
C GLU A 81 5.24 -11.77 -12.59
N SER A 82 5.68 -12.99 -12.27
CA SER A 82 7.11 -13.30 -12.17
C SER A 82 7.90 -12.87 -13.40
N GLY A 83 9.03 -12.20 -13.18
CA GLY A 83 9.87 -11.69 -14.27
C GLY A 83 9.35 -10.42 -14.97
N ARG A 84 8.22 -9.85 -14.51
CA ARG A 84 7.74 -8.51 -14.89
C ARG A 84 7.99 -7.47 -13.81
N GLU A 85 8.99 -7.71 -12.95
CA GLU A 85 9.37 -6.75 -11.93
C GLU A 85 9.84 -5.44 -12.59
N PRO A 86 9.32 -4.28 -12.18
CA PRO A 86 9.84 -2.99 -12.63
C PRO A 86 11.29 -2.85 -12.16
N VAL A 87 12.17 -2.60 -13.12
CA VAL A 87 13.60 -2.38 -12.87
C VAL A 87 13.76 -1.07 -12.11
N ALA A 88 14.63 -1.08 -11.09
CA ALA A 88 14.78 0.04 -10.19
C ALA A 88 15.06 1.36 -10.93
N SER A 89 14.29 2.39 -10.60
CA SER A 89 14.44 3.79 -11.03
C SER A 89 13.72 4.18 -12.32
N GLY A 90 12.40 4.37 -12.24
CA GLY A 90 11.64 5.22 -13.17
C GLY A 90 11.00 4.49 -14.35
N GLU A 91 11.10 3.17 -14.43
CA GLU A 91 10.34 2.41 -15.41
C GLU A 91 8.84 2.37 -15.04
N PRO A 92 7.95 2.47 -16.03
CA PRO A 92 6.52 2.38 -15.81
C PRO A 92 6.17 1.04 -15.15
N LEU A 93 5.22 1.07 -14.21
CA LEU A 93 4.61 -0.16 -13.70
C LEU A 93 4.15 -1.06 -14.87
N PRO A 94 4.16 -2.39 -14.70
CA PRO A 94 3.65 -3.32 -15.69
C PRO A 94 2.18 -3.06 -15.99
N ASP A 95 1.71 -3.48 -17.16
CA ASP A 95 0.33 -3.21 -17.60
C ASP A 95 -0.74 -3.80 -16.68
N ARG A 96 -0.39 -4.84 -15.90
CA ARG A 96 -1.28 -5.45 -14.92
C ARG A 96 -0.56 -5.61 -13.60
N ILE A 97 -1.20 -5.17 -12.54
CA ILE A 97 -0.67 -5.19 -11.17
C ILE A 97 -1.76 -5.63 -10.20
N VAL A 98 -1.37 -6.08 -9.03
CA VAL A 98 -2.27 -6.35 -7.91
C VAL A 98 -1.80 -5.57 -6.69
N LEU A 99 -2.72 -4.86 -6.04
CA LEU A 99 -2.45 -4.15 -4.80
C LEU A 99 -2.97 -4.95 -3.60
N ASP A 100 -2.18 -4.95 -2.53
CA ASP A 100 -2.65 -5.35 -1.19
C ASP A 100 -3.43 -4.18 -0.56
N CYS A 101 -4.71 -4.39 -0.32
CA CYS A 101 -5.63 -3.35 0.15
C CYS A 101 -5.58 -3.13 1.66
N GLY A 102 -4.82 -3.93 2.42
CA GLY A 102 -4.64 -3.80 3.87
C GLY A 102 -5.79 -4.35 4.72
N ASP A 103 -6.83 -4.90 4.10
CA ASP A 103 -8.00 -5.54 4.71
C ASP A 103 -8.06 -7.06 4.42
N ASP A 104 -6.90 -7.68 4.23
CA ASP A 104 -6.74 -9.07 3.77
C ASP A 104 -7.31 -9.32 2.36
N THR A 105 -7.57 -8.27 1.58
CA THR A 105 -7.99 -8.36 0.19
C THR A 105 -6.93 -7.82 -0.77
N PHE A 106 -6.99 -8.35 -1.99
CA PHE A 106 -6.11 -8.01 -3.10
C PHE A 106 -6.95 -7.57 -4.27
N GLN A 107 -6.62 -6.41 -4.83
CA GLN A 107 -7.33 -5.86 -5.98
C GLN A 107 -6.41 -5.80 -7.19
N ALA A 108 -6.86 -6.43 -8.27
CA ALA A 108 -6.18 -6.39 -9.56
C ALA A 108 -6.52 -5.10 -10.32
N TYR A 109 -5.54 -4.59 -11.05
CA TYR A 109 -5.65 -3.41 -11.91
C TYR A 109 -5.01 -3.66 -13.27
N GLU A 110 -5.54 -2.97 -14.28
CA GLU A 110 -5.00 -2.91 -15.62
C GLU A 110 -4.73 -1.45 -16.01
N ARG A 111 -3.62 -1.22 -16.72
CA ARG A 111 -3.23 0.08 -17.24
C ARG A 111 -4.24 0.52 -18.31
N GLY A 112 -4.84 1.69 -18.10
CA GLY A 112 -5.63 2.37 -19.12
C GLY A 112 -4.76 2.79 -20.30
N THR A 113 -5.31 2.65 -21.50
CA THR A 113 -4.73 3.21 -22.73
C THR A 113 -5.28 4.64 -22.87
N GLU A 114 -4.50 5.65 -22.50
CA GLU A 114 -4.80 7.05 -22.86
C GLU A 114 -4.42 7.34 -24.32
#